data_AF-A0AAV5BVY4-F1
#
_entry.id   AF-A0AAV5BVY4-F1
#
_cell.length_a   1.000
_cell.length_b   1.000
_cell.length_c   1.000
_cell.angle_alpha   90.00
_cell.angle_beta   90.00
_cell.angle_gamma   90.00
#
_symmetry.space_group_name_H-M   'P 1'
#
loop_
_entity.id
_entity.type
_entity.pdbx_description
1 polymer ?
#
loop_
_entity_poly.entity_id
_entity_poly.type
_entity_poly.pdbx_seq_one_letter_code
_entity_poly.pdbx_strand_id
1 'polypeptide(L)'
;MELLKVQFLCCSQEAGVHVEPMGDLSTEAEKKLGELVRDKYDTEFYMLCRYPSAVRPFYTMPCSDDPLYSYSFDVFRVHDPELLTSQAKARRIDVNTTATYIDSLRYGTALF
;
A
#
# COMPACT_ATOMS: atom_id res chain seq x y z
N MET A 1 9.66 -14.33 -3.57
CA MET A 1 8.93 -13.07 -3.31
C MET A 1 7.45 -13.20 -3.71
N GLU A 2 6.85 -14.36 -3.40
CA GLU A 2 5.51 -14.77 -3.88
C GLU A 2 4.46 -14.78 -2.75
N LEU A 3 4.94 -14.70 -1.50
CA LEU A 3 4.15 -14.88 -0.29
C LEU A 3 3.17 -13.73 -0.03
N LEU A 4 3.52 -12.47 -0.32
CA LEU A 4 2.71 -11.34 0.14
C LEU A 4 1.30 -11.27 -0.48
N LYS A 5 1.14 -11.70 -1.73
CA LYS A 5 -0.14 -11.58 -2.46
C LYS A 5 -1.15 -12.66 -2.07
N VAL A 6 -0.67 -13.91 -1.97
CA VAL A 6 -1.49 -15.04 -1.46
C VAL A 6 -1.84 -14.80 0.01
N GLN A 7 -0.89 -14.27 0.79
CA GLN A 7 -1.13 -13.88 2.17
C GLN A 7 -2.21 -12.79 2.27
N PHE A 8 -2.21 -11.81 1.36
CA PHE A 8 -3.19 -10.72 1.38
C PHE A 8 -4.64 -11.16 1.13
N LEU A 9 -4.88 -11.96 0.08
CA LEU A 9 -6.22 -12.48 -0.21
C LEU A 9 -6.77 -13.32 0.95
N CYS A 10 -5.90 -14.13 1.58
CA CYS A 10 -6.25 -14.90 2.77
C CYS A 10 -6.59 -13.99 3.96
N CYS A 11 -5.71 -13.03 4.29
CA CYS A 11 -5.94 -12.10 5.41
C CYS A 11 -7.18 -11.21 5.18
N SER A 12 -7.47 -10.83 3.94
CA SER A 12 -8.65 -10.02 3.60
C SER A 12 -9.95 -10.79 3.79
N GLN A 13 -9.99 -12.05 3.35
CA GLN A 13 -11.15 -12.93 3.58
C GLN A 13 -11.36 -13.18 5.07
N GLU A 14 -10.27 -13.38 5.84
CA GLU A 14 -10.32 -13.50 7.31
C GLU A 14 -10.82 -12.21 7.98
N ALA A 15 -10.45 -11.04 7.47
CA ALA A 15 -10.91 -9.73 7.94
C ALA A 15 -12.31 -9.31 7.43
N GLY A 16 -13.03 -10.23 6.77
CA GLY A 16 -14.37 -10.00 6.24
C GLY A 16 -14.43 -9.00 5.08
N VAL A 17 -13.33 -8.82 4.35
CA VAL A 17 -13.25 -8.00 3.14
C VAL A 17 -13.38 -8.89 1.93
N HIS A 18 -14.44 -8.69 1.15
CA HIS A 18 -14.53 -9.35 -0.15
C HIS A 18 -13.60 -8.63 -1.13
N VAL A 19 -12.53 -9.33 -1.52
CA VAL A 19 -11.66 -8.92 -2.62
C VAL A 19 -11.88 -9.92 -3.76
N GLU A 20 -12.15 -9.42 -4.96
CA GLU A 20 -12.24 -10.28 -6.14
C GLU A 20 -10.82 -10.76 -6.52
N PRO A 21 -10.60 -12.07 -6.77
CA PRO A 21 -9.26 -12.61 -7.01
C PRO A 21 -8.49 -11.98 -8.19
N MET A 22 -9.23 -11.46 -9.16
CA MET A 22 -8.70 -10.84 -10.39
C MET A 22 -9.12 -9.38 -10.55
N GLY A 23 -9.80 -8.83 -9.53
CA GLY A 23 -10.26 -7.44 -9.50
C GLY A 23 -9.20 -6.51 -8.91
N ASP A 24 -9.44 -5.22 -9.04
CA ASP A 24 -8.61 -4.21 -8.42
C ASP A 24 -8.98 -4.07 -6.93
N LEU A 25 -8.08 -3.51 -6.13
CA LEU A 25 -8.36 -3.24 -4.73
C LEU A 25 -9.32 -2.06 -4.61
N SER A 26 -10.38 -2.24 -3.83
CA SER A 26 -11.20 -1.11 -3.42
C SER A 26 -10.47 -0.30 -2.34
N THR A 27 -10.78 0.98 -2.26
CA THR A 27 -10.31 1.89 -1.19
C THR A 27 -10.44 1.29 0.22
N GLU A 28 -11.54 0.57 0.50
CA GLU A 28 -11.75 -0.04 1.82
C GLU A 28 -10.82 -1.24 2.05
N ALA A 29 -10.53 -2.01 1.00
CA ALA A 29 -9.60 -3.13 1.07
C ALA A 29 -8.17 -2.66 1.29
N GLU A 30 -7.75 -1.56 0.65
CA GLU A 30 -6.42 -0.96 0.83
C GLU A 30 -6.20 -0.46 2.26
N LYS A 31 -7.20 0.20 2.86
CA LYS A 31 -7.11 0.67 4.26
C LYS A 31 -6.95 -0.47 5.24
N LYS A 32 -7.81 -1.48 5.13
CA LYS A 32 -7.73 -2.68 5.97
C LYS A 32 -6.41 -3.43 5.77
N LEU A 33 -5.86 -3.40 4.55
CA LEU A 33 -4.54 -3.95 4.30
C LEU A 33 -3.45 -3.21 5.06
N GLY A 34 -3.49 -1.88 5.07
CA GLY A 34 -2.57 -1.06 5.85
C GLY A 34 -2.59 -1.44 7.33
N GLU A 35 -3.78 -1.58 7.92
CA GLU A 35 -3.97 -2.02 9.30
C GLU A 35 -3.40 -3.42 9.55
N LEU A 36 -3.71 -4.39 8.68
CA LEU A 36 -3.22 -5.77 8.81
C LEU A 36 -1.69 -5.88 8.68
N VAL A 37 -1.08 -5.12 7.78
CA VAL A 37 0.38 -5.11 7.62
C VAL A 37 1.04 -4.47 8.84
N ARG A 38 0.48 -3.37 9.33
CA ARG A 38 0.98 -2.71 10.55
C ARG A 38 0.91 -3.66 11.74
N ASP A 39 -0.22 -4.32 11.96
CA ASP A 39 -0.41 -5.21 13.10
C ASP A 39 0.50 -6.46 13.03
N LYS A 40 0.75 -6.97 11.82
CA LYS A 40 1.53 -8.20 11.63
C LYS A 40 3.04 -7.98 11.55
N TYR A 41 3.47 -6.90 10.92
CA TYR A 41 4.88 -6.66 10.58
C TYR A 41 5.46 -5.40 11.21
N ASP A 42 4.67 -4.67 12.03
CA ASP A 42 5.06 -3.41 12.67
C ASP A 42 5.66 -2.43 11.65
N THR A 43 5.06 -2.39 10.46
CA THR A 43 5.53 -1.57 9.35
C THR A 43 4.38 -0.85 8.69
N GLU A 44 4.68 0.39 8.30
CA GLU A 44 3.76 1.31 7.68
C GLU A 44 4.14 1.56 6.21
N PHE A 45 5.12 0.82 5.72
CA PHE A 45 5.64 0.92 4.36
C PHE A 45 5.76 -0.48 3.76
N TYR A 46 5.00 -0.74 2.70
CA TYR A 46 5.02 -2.03 2.03
C TYR A 46 4.74 -1.88 0.53
N MET A 47 5.09 -2.93 -0.22
CA MET A 47 4.87 -2.99 -1.65
C MET A 47 4.03 -4.22 -1.98
N LEU A 48 2.98 -4.01 -2.78
CA LEU A 48 2.19 -5.09 -3.35
C LEU A 48 2.66 -5.33 -4.78
N CYS A 49 3.28 -6.48 -5.01
CA CYS A 49 3.78 -6.88 -6.34
C CYS A 49 2.79 -7.81 -7.05
N ARG A 50 2.98 -8.01 -8.37
CA ARG A 50 2.29 -8.99 -9.21
C ARG A 50 0.79 -8.75 -9.38
N TYR A 51 0.34 -7.56 -9.74
CA TYR A 51 -1.10 -7.29 -9.93
C TYR A 51 -1.70 -8.04 -11.13
N PRO A 52 -3.02 -8.35 -11.09
CA PRO A 52 -3.70 -8.93 -12.23
C PRO A 52 -3.48 -8.08 -13.49
N SER A 53 -3.11 -8.70 -14.61
CA SER A 53 -2.87 -7.98 -15.87
C SER A 53 -4.12 -7.25 -16.36
N ALA A 54 -5.31 -7.78 -16.05
CA ALA A 54 -6.60 -7.23 -16.48
C ALA A 54 -6.93 -5.84 -15.90
N VAL A 55 -6.39 -5.50 -14.73
CA VAL A 55 -6.66 -4.22 -14.05
C VAL A 55 -5.60 -3.17 -14.34
N ARG A 56 -4.55 -3.53 -15.10
CA ARG A 56 -3.41 -2.66 -15.37
C ARG A 56 -3.47 -2.10 -16.79
N PRO A 57 -2.88 -0.92 -17.04
CA PRO A 57 -2.80 -0.34 -18.37
C PRO A 57 -2.06 -1.25 -19.37
N PHE A 58 -2.38 -1.11 -20.66
CA PHE A 58 -1.87 -1.96 -21.75
C PHE A 58 -0.34 -2.02 -21.89
N TYR A 59 0.37 -1.02 -21.36
CA TYR A 59 1.83 -0.95 -21.40
C TYR A 59 2.51 -1.76 -20.28
N THR A 60 1.74 -2.42 -19.41
CA THR A 60 2.28 -3.19 -18.30
C THR A 60 2.80 -4.54 -18.79
N MET A 61 4.05 -4.86 -18.47
CA MET A 61 4.66 -6.13 -18.86
C MET A 61 3.99 -7.30 -18.12
N PRO A 62 3.45 -8.31 -18.83
CA PRO A 62 2.90 -9.51 -18.20
C PRO A 62 4.02 -10.35 -17.57
N CYS A 63 3.70 -11.09 -16.52
CA CYS A 63 4.62 -12.04 -15.91
C CYS A 63 4.93 -13.19 -16.90
N SER A 64 6.17 -13.66 -16.92
CA SER A 64 6.60 -14.71 -17.84
C SER A 64 6.16 -16.12 -17.41
N ASP A 65 5.91 -16.30 -16.12
CA ASP A 65 5.46 -17.55 -15.49
C ASP A 65 3.93 -17.67 -15.45
N ASP A 66 3.21 -16.57 -15.23
CA ASP A 66 1.74 -16.52 -15.29
C ASP A 66 1.23 -15.24 -15.96
N PRO A 67 0.71 -15.30 -17.21
CA PRO A 67 0.19 -14.15 -17.93
C PRO A 67 -1.01 -13.45 -17.28
N LEU A 68 -1.71 -14.13 -16.36
CA LEU A 68 -2.82 -13.52 -15.59
C LEU A 68 -2.31 -12.42 -14.66
N TYR A 69 -1.03 -12.43 -14.32
CA TYR A 69 -0.37 -11.41 -13.52
C TYR A 69 0.65 -10.61 -14.34
N SER A 70 1.00 -9.45 -13.80
CA SER A 70 1.92 -8.51 -14.44
C SER A 70 3.08 -8.15 -13.52
N TYR A 71 4.23 -7.77 -14.09
CA TYR A 71 5.37 -7.23 -13.34
C TYR A 71 5.14 -5.77 -12.90
N SER A 72 4.00 -5.51 -12.27
CA SER A 72 3.65 -4.22 -11.68
C SER A 72 3.64 -4.31 -10.15
N PHE A 73 3.80 -3.14 -9.52
CA PHE A 73 3.76 -3.00 -8.08
C PHE A 73 3.10 -1.69 -7.68
N ASP A 74 2.42 -1.71 -6.53
CA ASP A 74 1.91 -0.51 -5.86
C ASP A 74 2.62 -0.37 -4.52
N VAL A 75 2.99 0.87 -4.18
CA VAL A 75 3.69 1.20 -2.94
C VAL A 75 2.71 1.89 -2.02
N PHE A 76 2.52 1.31 -0.84
CA PHE A 76 1.66 1.85 0.20
C PHE A 76 2.54 2.41 1.32
N ARG A 77 2.18 3.62 1.77
CA ARG A 77 2.83 4.30 2.89
C ARG A 77 1.76 4.94 3.75
N VAL A 78 1.87 4.85 5.08
CA VAL A 78 0.96 5.57 5.97
C VAL A 78 1.16 7.08 5.79
N HIS A 79 0.05 7.77 5.52
CA HIS A 79 0.02 9.20 5.21
C HIS A 79 -0.25 10.10 6.43
N ASP A 80 -0.05 9.62 7.65
CA ASP A 80 -0.33 10.38 8.88
C ASP A 80 0.69 11.53 9.10
N PRO A 81 0.26 12.79 8.98
CA PRO A 81 1.12 13.96 9.17
C PRO A 81 1.66 14.09 10.61
N GLU A 82 0.88 13.66 11.61
CA GLU A 82 1.26 13.77 13.03
C GLU A 82 2.36 12.76 13.37
N LEU A 83 2.20 11.52 12.88
CA LEU A 83 3.21 10.49 13.04
C LEU A 83 4.52 10.87 12.33
N LEU A 84 4.45 11.35 11.09
CA LEU A 84 5.63 11.85 10.35
C LEU A 84 6.33 12.99 11.08
N THR A 85 5.56 13.90 11.68
CA THR A 85 6.10 15.00 12.50
C THR A 85 6.80 14.46 13.74
N SER A 86 6.23 13.47 14.43
CA SER A 86 6.84 12.85 15.62
C SER A 86 8.15 12.12 15.28
N GLN A 87 8.18 11.42 14.15
CA GLN A 87 9.34 10.70 13.61
C GLN A 87 10.45 11.65 13.16
N ALA A 88 10.10 12.80 12.56
CA ALA A 88 11.05 13.85 12.20
C ALA A 88 11.71 14.45 13.46
N LYS A 89 10.92 14.77 14.49
CA LYS A 89 11.42 15.25 15.79
C LYS A 89 12.35 14.24 16.46
N ALA A 90 11.98 12.96 16.48
CA ALA A 90 12.80 11.88 17.05
C ALA A 90 14.17 11.76 16.36
N ARG A 91 14.23 12.01 15.04
CA ARG A 91 15.46 12.01 14.24
C ARG A 91 16.21 13.34 14.21
N ARG A 92 15.78 14.34 15.02
CA ARG A 92 16.36 15.70 15.06
C ARG A 92 16.32 16.44 13.71
N ILE A 93 15.32 16.14 12.90
CA ILE A 93 15.03 16.87 11.67
C ILE A 93 14.21 18.10 12.04
N ASP A 94 14.59 19.28 11.53
CA ASP A 94 13.82 20.51 11.72
C ASP A 94 12.50 20.40 10.95
N VAL A 95 11.40 20.32 11.68
CA VAL A 95 10.05 20.16 11.15
C VAL A 95 9.68 21.31 10.20
N ASN A 96 10.22 22.51 10.42
CA ASN A 96 9.94 23.67 9.55
C ASN A 96 10.44 23.45 8.12
N THR A 97 11.57 22.74 7.95
CA THR A 97 12.11 22.43 6.63
C THR A 97 11.27 21.38 5.87
N THR A 98 10.54 20.54 6.60
CA THR A 98 9.64 19.52 6.06
C THR A 98 8.16 19.92 6.08
N ALA A 99 7.83 21.12 6.57
CA ALA A 99 6.46 21.56 6.80
C ALA A 99 5.63 21.53 5.52
N THR A 100 6.17 22.02 4.40
CA THR A 100 5.49 21.99 3.10
C THR A 100 5.18 20.56 2.64
N TYR A 101 6.06 19.60 2.93
CA TYR A 101 5.83 18.19 2.61
C TYR A 101 4.75 17.58 3.52
N ILE A 102 4.84 17.80 4.82
CA ILE A 102 3.86 17.29 5.81
C ILE A 102 2.48 17.90 5.55
N ASP A 103 2.40 19.19 5.19
CA ASP A 103 1.16 19.87 4.86
C ASP A 103 0.56 19.36 3.55
N SER A 104 1.38 18.95 2.56
CA SER A 104 0.86 18.33 1.33
C SER A 104 0.08 17.03 1.60
N LEU A 105 0.42 16.32 2.68
CA LEU A 105 -0.29 15.11 3.12
C LEU A 105 -1.63 15.44 3.79
N ARG A 106 -1.76 16.62 4.42
CA ARG A 106 -3.02 17.10 5.01
C ARG A 106 -4.06 17.50 3.96
N TYR A 107 -3.63 17.99 2.81
CA TYR A 107 -4.51 18.64 1.83
C TYR A 107 -4.62 17.96 0.47
N GLY A 108 -3.80 16.95 0.14
CA GLY A 108 -3.74 16.48 -1.25
C GLY A 108 -3.10 15.12 -1.50
N THR A 109 -3.15 14.18 -0.55
CA THR A 109 -2.81 12.78 -0.84
C THR A 109 -3.96 11.89 -0.38
N ALA A 110 -4.33 10.90 -1.19
CA ALA A 110 -5.34 9.93 -0.80
C ALA A 110 -4.90 9.26 0.52
N LEU A 111 -5.66 9.53 1.58
CA LEU A 111 -5.46 8.97 2.90
C LEU A 111 -5.85 7.49 2.85
N PHE A 112 -4.85 6.63 2.64
CA PHE A 112 -4.94 5.20 2.93
C PHE A 112 -3.97 4.88 4.07
#